data_AF-A0A7L3L1R3-F1
#
_entry.id   AF-A0A7L3L1R3-F1
#
_cell.length_a   1.000
_cell.length_b   1.000
_cell.length_c   1.000
_cell.angle_alpha   90.00
_cell.angle_beta   90.00
_cell.angle_gamma   90.00
#
_symmetry.space_group_name_H-M   'P 1'
#
loop_
_entity.id
_entity.type
_entity.pdbx_description
1 polymer ?
#
loop_
_entity_poly.entity_id
_entity_poly.type
_entity_poly.pdbx_seq_one_letter_code
_entity_poly.pdbx_strand_id
1 'polypeptide(L)'
;QLSVEQTSGNRAPSPKEQEWAGPEALCPGWLEEEAPDGEVPEDIGDPDSATQAYKLLQRALCQEGLPPTLDHSAQPRTGFGPLDLTVCILGSPNAFLPVLLEAGTRYPGAMVLCLSPTWASRVPSEMSPGSWSLLLSRGVSFEVGGHTTLETYVPPRHANYVMGTFEGPESVWVGELACDLDCPTGGSVPLTHWLEDPVVTRWVMTAGAGLLVPPTLAFVLGTGGHLPMEPPAAPGMKLVRLEDPQGQERLVEEE
;
A
#
# COMPACT_ATOMS: atom_id res chain seq x y z
N GLN A 1 -50.62 46.48 -33.64
CA GLN A 1 -49.43 47.34 -33.48
C GLN A 1 -49.06 47.33 -32.00
N LEU A 2 -47.76 47.24 -31.69
CA LEU A 2 -47.12 47.13 -30.37
C LEU A 2 -47.28 45.73 -29.71
N SER A 3 -46.27 45.05 -29.16
CA SER A 3 -44.84 45.33 -28.99
C SER A 3 -44.13 44.14 -28.31
N VAL A 4 -42.79 44.06 -28.42
CA VAL A 4 -41.82 43.45 -27.47
C VAL A 4 -41.75 41.89 -27.47
N GLU A 5 -40.63 41.15 -27.42
CA GLU A 5 -39.20 41.39 -27.14
C GLU A 5 -38.35 40.31 -27.85
N GLN A 6 -37.14 40.69 -28.28
CA GLN A 6 -36.07 39.74 -28.58
C GLN A 6 -35.47 39.25 -27.26
N THR A 7 -35.43 37.94 -27.02
CA THR A 7 -34.56 37.35 -26.00
C THR A 7 -33.38 36.67 -26.68
N SER A 8 -32.28 37.43 -26.67
CA SER A 8 -30.89 37.02 -26.63
C SER A 8 -30.64 35.61 -26.09
N GLY A 9 -29.73 34.90 -26.74
CA GLY A 9 -29.33 33.55 -26.39
C GLY A 9 -28.71 33.43 -25.01
N ASN A 10 -28.86 32.24 -24.45
CA ASN A 10 -27.92 31.70 -23.48
C ASN A 10 -27.88 30.17 -23.68
N ARG A 11 -26.96 29.71 -24.54
CA ARG A 11 -26.63 28.29 -24.64
C ARG A 11 -25.74 27.99 -23.43
N ALA A 12 -26.27 27.22 -22.48
CA ALA A 12 -25.50 26.73 -21.35
C ALA A 12 -24.22 26.02 -21.85
N PRO A 13 -23.05 26.31 -21.29
CA PRO A 13 -21.83 25.59 -21.66
C PRO A 13 -21.97 24.14 -21.20
N SER A 14 -21.77 23.22 -22.14
CA SER A 14 -21.57 21.80 -21.84
C SER A 14 -20.42 21.66 -20.84
N PRO A 15 -20.53 20.79 -19.81
CA PRO A 15 -19.41 20.54 -18.92
C PRO A 15 -18.28 19.95 -19.77
N LYS A 16 -17.13 20.65 -19.80
CA LYS A 16 -15.90 20.07 -20.32
C LYS A 16 -15.56 18.90 -19.42
N GLU A 17 -15.50 17.70 -19.99
CA GLU A 17 -14.93 16.54 -19.34
C GLU A 17 -13.53 16.92 -18.85
N GLN A 18 -13.31 16.83 -17.55
CA GLN A 18 -11.99 16.96 -16.96
C GLN A 18 -11.21 15.72 -17.40
N GLU A 19 -10.37 15.93 -18.40
CA GLU A 19 -9.34 15.00 -18.83
C GLU A 19 -8.38 14.83 -17.65
N TRP A 20 -8.56 13.74 -16.89
CA TRP A 20 -7.64 13.36 -15.82
C TRP A 20 -6.26 13.15 -16.44
N ALA A 21 -5.26 13.84 -15.90
CA ALA A 21 -3.88 13.69 -16.34
C ALA A 21 -3.48 12.21 -16.28
N GLY A 22 -2.86 11.72 -17.36
CA GLY A 22 -2.35 10.36 -17.42
C GLY A 22 -1.31 10.08 -16.32
N PRO A 23 -1.02 8.80 -16.04
CA PRO A 23 -0.14 8.37 -14.94
C PRO A 23 1.26 8.98 -14.99
N GLU A 24 1.71 9.46 -16.16
CA GLU A 24 3.00 10.12 -16.35
C GLU A 24 3.13 11.47 -15.63
N ALA A 25 2.02 12.12 -15.25
CA ALA A 25 2.03 13.39 -14.53
C ALA A 25 2.40 13.27 -13.04
N LEU A 26 2.50 12.04 -12.51
CA LEU A 26 2.77 11.77 -11.09
C LEU A 26 4.18 11.27 -10.81
N CYS A 27 5.04 11.17 -11.83
CA CYS A 27 6.39 10.63 -11.69
C CYS A 27 7.43 11.73 -11.94
N PRO A 28 7.82 12.53 -10.93
CA PRO A 28 9.11 13.20 -11.00
C PRO A 28 10.19 12.10 -10.98
N GLY A 29 11.09 12.11 -11.97
CA GLY A 29 12.08 11.06 -12.19
C GLY A 29 12.91 10.78 -10.95
N TRP A 30 13.00 9.51 -10.58
CA TRP A 30 13.88 9.05 -9.52
C TRP A 30 15.23 8.64 -10.10
N LEU A 31 16.29 9.12 -9.45
CA LEU A 31 17.62 8.53 -9.53
C LEU A 31 17.56 7.27 -8.64
N GLU A 32 17.82 6.10 -9.21
CA GLU A 32 18.09 4.89 -8.43
C GLU A 32 19.32 5.17 -7.57
N GLU A 33 19.15 5.31 -6.26
CA GLU A 33 20.30 5.26 -5.35
C GLU A 33 20.80 3.81 -5.31
N GLU A 34 22.02 3.58 -5.82
CA GLU A 34 22.81 2.41 -5.48
C GLU A 34 23.00 2.40 -3.95
N ALA A 35 22.51 1.35 -3.30
CA ALA A 35 22.76 1.12 -1.89
C ALA A 35 24.28 1.03 -1.63
N PRO A 36 24.82 1.67 -0.59
CA PRO A 36 26.22 1.51 -0.25
C PRO A 36 26.46 0.07 0.21
N ASP A 37 27.54 -0.55 -0.30
CA ASP A 37 28.07 -1.85 0.12
C ASP A 37 28.36 -1.82 1.63
N GLY A 38 27.35 -2.21 2.42
CA GLY A 38 27.43 -2.44 3.85
C GLY A 38 27.44 -3.93 4.10
N GLU A 39 28.47 -4.41 4.79
CA GLU A 39 28.68 -5.80 5.17
C GLU A 39 27.39 -6.50 5.60
N VAL A 40 27.10 -7.63 4.94
CA VAL A 40 26.00 -8.54 5.28
C VAL A 40 26.13 -8.94 6.75
N PRO A 41 25.19 -8.55 7.63
CA PRO A 41 25.17 -9.08 8.97
C PRO A 41 24.88 -10.58 8.87
N GLU A 42 25.75 -11.37 9.48
CA GLU A 42 25.66 -12.81 9.55
C GLU A 42 24.24 -13.26 9.92
N ASP A 43 23.80 -14.31 9.21
CA ASP A 43 22.57 -15.09 9.39
C ASP A 43 22.39 -15.53 10.85
N ILE A 44 21.85 -14.63 11.66
CA ILE A 44 21.21 -14.98 12.93
C ILE A 44 19.78 -15.36 12.55
N GLY A 45 19.59 -16.65 12.27
CA GLY A 45 18.29 -17.23 11.97
C GLY A 45 17.24 -16.82 13.02
N ASP A 46 16.40 -15.86 12.63
CA ASP A 46 15.22 -15.46 13.38
C ASP A 46 14.24 -16.64 13.36
N PRO A 47 13.72 -17.13 14.50
CA PRO A 47 12.70 -18.16 14.53
C PRO A 47 11.43 -17.72 13.77
N ASP A 48 11.41 -18.04 12.48
CA ASP A 48 10.37 -17.98 11.44
C ASP A 48 9.28 -16.91 11.67
N SER A 49 9.43 -15.75 11.05
CA SER A 49 8.44 -14.66 11.06
C SER A 49 7.01 -15.14 10.79
N ALA A 50 6.85 -16.18 9.96
CA ALA A 50 5.58 -16.86 9.71
C ALA A 50 4.97 -17.49 10.98
N THR A 51 5.80 -18.13 11.80
CA THR A 51 5.40 -18.72 13.09
C THR A 51 4.94 -17.65 14.06
N GLN A 52 5.61 -16.50 14.10
CA GLN A 52 5.20 -15.39 14.96
C GLN A 52 3.89 -14.77 14.48
N ALA A 53 3.73 -14.52 13.17
CA ALA A 53 2.51 -14.00 12.60
C ALA A 53 1.33 -14.98 12.77
N TYR A 54 1.58 -16.29 12.68
CA TYR A 54 0.57 -17.32 12.98
C TYR A 54 0.14 -17.30 14.45
N LYS A 55 1.08 -17.15 15.39
CA LYS A 55 0.75 -16.99 16.83
C LYS A 55 -0.09 -15.74 17.07
N LEU A 56 0.20 -14.63 16.37
CA LEU A 56 -0.62 -13.42 16.45
C LEU A 56 -2.05 -13.68 15.96
N LEU A 57 -2.21 -14.38 14.85
CA LEU A 57 -3.53 -14.80 14.37
C LEU A 57 -4.28 -15.64 15.43
N GLN A 58 -3.64 -16.67 15.99
CA GLN A 58 -4.29 -17.52 17.00
C GLN A 58 -4.72 -16.71 18.23
N ARG A 59 -3.90 -15.75 18.65
CA ARG A 59 -4.24 -14.85 19.77
C ARG A 59 -5.44 -13.96 19.42
N ALA A 60 -5.46 -13.39 18.23
CA ALA A 60 -6.55 -12.51 17.80
C ALA A 60 -7.88 -13.27 17.69
N LEU A 61 -7.88 -14.47 17.11
CA LEU A 61 -9.06 -15.35 17.08
C LEU A 61 -9.56 -15.67 18.50
N CYS A 62 -8.65 -16.02 19.41
CA CYS A 62 -9.00 -16.31 20.80
C CYS A 62 -9.61 -15.10 21.53
N GLN A 63 -9.08 -13.89 21.30
CA GLN A 63 -9.59 -12.65 21.88
C GLN A 63 -11.02 -12.33 21.39
N GLU A 64 -11.33 -12.65 20.14
CA GLU A 64 -12.68 -12.53 19.56
C GLU A 64 -13.61 -13.70 19.89
N GLY A 65 -13.15 -14.69 20.67
CA GLY A 65 -13.94 -15.88 21.02
C GLY A 65 -14.19 -16.84 19.85
N LEU A 66 -13.33 -16.80 18.83
CA LEU A 66 -13.40 -17.63 17.62
C LEU A 66 -12.57 -18.92 17.76
N PRO A 67 -12.90 -19.97 17.00
CA PRO A 67 -12.13 -21.22 17.01
C PRO A 67 -10.70 -21.02 16.50
N PRO A 68 -9.75 -21.84 16.98
CA PRO A 68 -8.39 -21.83 16.45
C PRO A 68 -8.36 -22.27 14.99
N THR A 69 -7.31 -21.86 14.28
CA THR A 69 -7.09 -22.27 12.90
C THR A 69 -6.86 -23.77 12.79
N LEU A 70 -7.57 -24.42 11.87
CA LEU A 70 -7.39 -25.82 11.54
C LEU A 70 -6.21 -25.97 10.57
N ASP A 71 -5.27 -26.86 10.87
CA ASP A 71 -4.12 -27.12 9.98
C ASP A 71 -4.43 -28.27 9.01
N HIS A 72 -4.67 -27.93 7.74
CA HIS A 72 -4.86 -28.86 6.63
C HIS A 72 -3.67 -28.84 5.67
N SER A 73 -2.53 -28.25 6.05
CA SER A 73 -1.38 -28.07 5.15
C SER A 73 -0.78 -29.40 4.65
N ALA A 74 -0.99 -30.50 5.37
CA ALA A 74 -0.58 -31.85 4.99
C ALA A 74 -1.42 -32.47 3.86
N GLN A 75 -2.60 -31.92 3.55
CA GLN A 75 -3.48 -32.37 2.48
C GLN A 75 -3.67 -31.22 1.48
N PRO A 76 -2.79 -31.11 0.47
CA PRO A 76 -2.85 -30.01 -0.47
C PRO A 76 -4.21 -29.93 -1.14
N ARG A 77 -4.81 -28.74 -1.09
CA ARG A 77 -6.07 -28.48 -1.74
C ARG A 77 -5.83 -28.32 -3.24
N THR A 78 -6.63 -29.06 -4.01
CA THR A 78 -6.59 -29.09 -5.47
C THR A 78 -7.93 -28.57 -6.02
N GLY A 79 -7.97 -28.36 -7.33
CA GLY A 79 -9.22 -27.97 -8.02
C GLY A 79 -9.47 -26.47 -8.10
N PHE A 80 -8.52 -25.64 -7.65
CA PHE A 80 -8.58 -24.20 -7.93
C PHE A 80 -8.25 -23.93 -9.39
N GLY A 81 -9.18 -23.28 -10.08
CA GLY A 81 -9.03 -22.79 -11.43
C GLY A 81 -8.60 -21.31 -11.48
N PRO A 82 -8.24 -20.81 -12.67
CA PRO A 82 -7.84 -19.42 -12.88
C PRO A 82 -8.97 -18.41 -12.66
N LEU A 83 -10.22 -18.86 -12.59
CA LEU A 83 -11.41 -18.03 -12.35
C LEU A 83 -11.83 -17.97 -10.88
N ASP A 84 -11.19 -18.76 -10.01
CA ASP A 84 -11.53 -18.75 -8.59
C ASP A 84 -11.04 -17.47 -7.94
N LEU A 85 -11.98 -16.70 -7.40
CA LEU A 85 -11.69 -15.44 -6.73
C LEU A 85 -10.76 -15.68 -5.54
N THR A 86 -9.65 -14.95 -5.53
CA THR A 86 -8.65 -15.01 -4.46
C THR A 86 -8.26 -13.58 -4.08
N VAL A 87 -8.67 -13.17 -2.89
CA VAL A 87 -8.23 -11.91 -2.29
C VAL A 87 -7.12 -12.23 -1.31
N CYS A 88 -5.90 -11.85 -1.67
CA CYS A 88 -4.72 -12.10 -0.87
C CYS A 88 -4.45 -10.91 0.06
N ILE A 89 -4.38 -11.19 1.36
CA ILE A 89 -3.90 -10.24 2.36
C ILE A 89 -2.47 -10.64 2.74
N LEU A 90 -1.51 -9.74 2.49
CA LEU A 90 -0.10 -9.92 2.83
C LEU A 90 0.21 -9.27 4.19
N GLY A 91 0.87 -10.01 5.07
CA GLY A 91 1.37 -9.50 6.34
C GLY A 91 0.45 -9.81 7.53
N SER A 92 0.43 -8.89 8.49
CA SER A 92 -0.13 -9.12 9.81
C SER A 92 -1.66 -9.26 9.78
N PRO A 93 -2.23 -10.25 10.50
CA PRO A 93 -3.68 -10.44 10.58
C PRO A 93 -4.42 -9.27 11.21
N ASN A 94 -3.79 -8.52 12.11
CA ASN A 94 -4.51 -7.62 13.03
C ASN A 94 -5.22 -6.47 12.32
N ALA A 95 -4.56 -5.84 11.34
CA ALA A 95 -5.14 -4.70 10.61
C ALA A 95 -6.35 -5.12 9.76
N PHE A 96 -6.39 -6.39 9.36
CA PHE A 96 -7.36 -6.90 8.40
C PHE A 96 -8.37 -7.90 8.99
N LEU A 97 -8.24 -8.29 10.26
CA LEU A 97 -9.08 -9.32 10.87
C LEU A 97 -10.59 -9.08 10.68
N PRO A 98 -11.13 -7.86 10.90
CA PRO A 98 -12.56 -7.61 10.65
C PRO A 98 -12.96 -7.84 9.19
N VAL A 99 -12.12 -7.39 8.25
CA VAL A 99 -12.37 -7.55 6.81
C VAL A 99 -12.28 -9.03 6.42
N LEU A 100 -11.28 -9.75 6.92
CA LEU A 100 -11.09 -11.18 6.69
C LEU A 100 -12.28 -12.01 7.18
N LEU A 101 -12.80 -11.72 8.37
CA LEU A 101 -13.94 -12.44 8.97
C LEU A 101 -15.26 -12.15 8.23
N GLU A 102 -15.54 -10.88 7.94
CA GLU A 102 -16.75 -10.48 7.22
C GLU A 102 -16.74 -11.04 5.80
N ALA A 103 -15.63 -10.88 5.09
CA ALA A 103 -15.51 -11.37 3.73
C ALA A 103 -15.47 -12.91 3.67
N GLY A 104 -14.87 -13.60 4.64
CA GLY A 104 -14.94 -15.05 4.77
C GLY A 104 -16.37 -15.58 5.01
N THR A 105 -17.24 -14.76 5.61
CA THR A 105 -18.67 -15.10 5.76
C THR A 105 -19.43 -14.98 4.44
N ARG A 106 -19.09 -13.99 3.60
CA ARG A 106 -19.75 -13.77 2.30
C ARG A 106 -19.20 -14.61 1.16
N TYR A 107 -17.88 -14.82 1.16
CA TYR A 107 -17.11 -15.53 0.14
C TYR A 107 -16.16 -16.52 0.83
N PRO A 108 -16.70 -17.65 1.32
CA PRO A 108 -15.93 -18.62 2.08
C PRO A 108 -14.76 -19.18 1.25
N GLY A 109 -13.56 -19.13 1.82
CA GLY A 109 -12.33 -19.58 1.18
C GLY A 109 -11.78 -18.65 0.09
N ALA A 110 -12.43 -17.51 -0.22
CA ALA A 110 -11.90 -16.53 -1.16
C ALA A 110 -10.83 -15.62 -0.53
N MET A 111 -10.98 -15.35 0.77
CA MET A 111 -10.06 -14.51 1.54
C MET A 111 -8.91 -15.36 2.07
N VAL A 112 -7.69 -15.05 1.62
CA VAL A 112 -6.49 -15.80 1.99
C VAL A 112 -5.47 -14.86 2.62
N LEU A 113 -5.09 -15.14 3.85
CA LEU A 113 -4.03 -14.45 4.56
C LEU A 113 -2.68 -15.16 4.31
N CYS A 114 -1.72 -14.41 3.78
CA CYS A 114 -0.35 -14.84 3.53
C CYS A 114 0.57 -14.26 4.61
N LEU A 115 1.08 -15.14 5.48
CA LEU A 115 1.85 -14.75 6.67
C LEU A 115 3.37 -14.71 6.42
N SER A 116 3.82 -15.10 5.22
CA SER A 116 5.24 -15.25 4.91
C SER A 116 5.49 -15.02 3.42
N PRO A 117 6.61 -14.37 3.04
CA PRO A 117 6.99 -14.26 1.64
C PRO A 117 7.22 -15.63 0.98
N THR A 118 7.65 -16.64 1.73
CA THR A 118 7.91 -17.99 1.19
C THR A 118 6.65 -18.75 0.79
N TRP A 119 5.46 -18.23 1.13
CA TRP A 119 4.19 -18.84 0.76
C TRP A 119 3.67 -18.35 -0.59
N ALA A 120 4.28 -17.30 -1.14
CA ALA A 120 3.90 -16.69 -2.41
C ALA A 120 5.08 -16.67 -3.38
N SER A 121 4.78 -16.63 -4.67
CA SER A 121 5.76 -16.38 -5.72
C SER A 121 5.20 -15.42 -6.76
N ARG A 122 6.08 -14.59 -7.33
CA ARG A 122 5.77 -13.77 -8.48
C ARG A 122 6.18 -14.51 -9.73
N VAL A 123 5.31 -14.51 -10.73
CA VAL A 123 5.60 -15.03 -12.07
C VAL A 123 5.26 -13.96 -13.10
N PRO A 124 5.95 -13.91 -14.25
CA PRO A 124 5.59 -12.98 -15.31
C PRO A 124 4.13 -13.18 -15.71
N SER A 125 3.38 -12.08 -15.82
CA SER A 125 1.98 -12.15 -16.21
C SER A 125 1.83 -12.58 -17.66
N GLU A 126 0.94 -13.53 -17.91
CA GLU A 126 0.55 -13.92 -19.27
C GLU A 126 -0.39 -12.90 -19.92
N MET A 127 -1.09 -12.11 -19.11
CA MET A 127 -2.14 -11.18 -19.55
C MET A 127 -1.59 -9.77 -19.80
N SER A 128 -0.58 -9.37 -19.04
CA SER A 128 -0.05 -8.00 -19.03
C SER A 128 1.48 -8.03 -19.12
N PRO A 129 2.05 -7.84 -20.34
CA PRO A 129 3.50 -7.81 -20.51
C PRO A 129 4.16 -6.75 -19.63
N GLY A 130 5.20 -7.13 -18.88
CA GLY A 130 5.90 -6.25 -17.94
C GLY A 130 5.31 -6.22 -16.52
N SER A 131 4.17 -6.88 -16.29
CA SER A 131 3.57 -7.06 -14.97
C SER A 131 3.79 -8.46 -14.42
N TRP A 132 3.48 -8.65 -13.14
CA TRP A 132 3.65 -9.90 -12.42
C TRP A 132 2.32 -10.44 -11.91
N SER A 133 2.12 -11.76 -12.01
CA SER A 133 1.04 -12.46 -11.32
C SER A 133 1.56 -12.98 -9.98
N LEU A 134 0.74 -12.89 -8.94
CA LEU A 134 1.07 -13.43 -7.61
C LEU A 134 0.40 -14.79 -7.42
N LEU A 135 1.20 -15.82 -7.13
CA LEU A 135 0.76 -17.19 -6.90
C LEU A 135 0.98 -17.59 -5.44
N LEU A 136 -0.06 -18.11 -4.80
CA LEU A 136 -0.04 -18.58 -3.42
C LEU A 136 0.10 -20.10 -3.38
N SER A 137 1.19 -20.57 -2.79
CA SER A 137 1.40 -21.98 -2.49
C SER A 137 0.82 -22.39 -1.13
N ARG A 138 0.67 -21.44 -0.21
CA ARG A 138 0.09 -21.64 1.13
C ARG A 138 -0.66 -20.38 1.57
N GLY A 139 -1.56 -20.54 2.53
CA GLY A 139 -2.22 -19.41 3.17
C GLY A 139 -3.27 -19.86 4.18
N VAL A 140 -3.78 -18.91 4.95
CA VAL A 140 -4.90 -19.15 5.86
C VAL A 140 -6.18 -18.64 5.22
N SER A 141 -7.07 -19.57 4.88
CA SER A 141 -8.40 -19.28 4.33
C SER A 141 -9.38 -18.96 5.45
N PHE A 142 -10.24 -17.96 5.23
CA PHE A 142 -11.32 -17.59 6.14
C PHE A 142 -12.67 -18.09 5.63
N GLU A 143 -13.44 -18.70 6.52
CA GLU A 143 -14.69 -19.40 6.24
C GLU A 143 -15.83 -18.88 7.13
N VAL A 144 -17.04 -19.36 6.87
CA VAL A 144 -18.25 -18.96 7.61
C VAL A 144 -18.10 -19.21 9.11
N GLY A 145 -18.56 -18.25 9.92
CA GLY A 145 -18.56 -18.36 11.39
C GLY A 145 -17.19 -18.16 12.02
N GLY A 146 -16.26 -17.50 11.31
CA GLY A 146 -14.92 -17.20 11.81
C GLY A 146 -13.99 -18.40 11.87
N HIS A 147 -14.34 -19.50 11.20
CA HIS A 147 -13.44 -20.63 11.02
C HIS A 147 -12.31 -20.22 10.08
N THR A 148 -11.09 -20.65 10.42
CA THR A 148 -9.92 -20.43 9.58
C THR A 148 -9.20 -21.75 9.34
N THR A 149 -8.63 -21.92 8.15
CA THR A 149 -7.92 -23.13 7.77
C THR A 149 -6.57 -22.78 7.15
N LEU A 150 -5.48 -23.31 7.69
CA LEU A 150 -4.17 -23.25 7.05
C LEU A 150 -4.11 -24.31 5.95
N GLU A 151 -3.94 -23.87 4.71
CA GLU A 151 -3.97 -24.70 3.51
C GLU A 151 -2.65 -24.63 2.72
N THR A 152 -2.36 -25.69 1.99
CA THR A 152 -1.34 -25.75 0.93
C THR A 152 -2.06 -25.95 -0.39
N TYR A 153 -1.63 -25.28 -1.46
CA TYR A 153 -2.30 -25.27 -2.76
C TYR A 153 -1.44 -25.94 -3.83
N VAL A 154 -2.03 -26.91 -4.55
CA VAL A 154 -1.40 -27.58 -5.70
C VAL A 154 -2.43 -27.74 -6.83
N PRO A 155 -2.28 -27.05 -7.98
CA PRO A 155 -1.28 -26.02 -8.26
C PRO A 155 -1.44 -24.78 -7.35
N PRO A 156 -0.42 -23.90 -7.26
CA PRO A 156 -0.54 -22.63 -6.56
C PRO A 156 -1.73 -21.80 -7.05
N ARG A 157 -2.38 -21.11 -6.13
CA ARG A 157 -3.59 -20.32 -6.38
C ARG A 157 -3.25 -18.91 -6.83
N HIS A 158 -3.87 -18.45 -7.91
CA HIS A 158 -3.64 -17.10 -8.44
C HIS A 158 -4.37 -16.03 -7.62
N ALA A 159 -3.68 -14.97 -7.19
CA ALA A 159 -4.32 -13.84 -6.51
C ALA A 159 -4.99 -12.89 -7.52
N ASN A 160 -6.26 -12.55 -7.33
CA ASN A 160 -7.01 -11.62 -8.19
C ASN A 160 -7.12 -10.21 -7.60
N TYR A 161 -6.77 -10.05 -6.33
CA TYR A 161 -6.68 -8.77 -5.64
C TYR A 161 -5.69 -8.92 -4.50
N VAL A 162 -4.83 -7.93 -4.29
CA VAL A 162 -3.81 -7.96 -3.24
C VAL A 162 -3.91 -6.74 -2.33
N MET A 163 -3.86 -6.96 -1.03
CA MET A 163 -3.77 -5.89 -0.03
C MET A 163 -2.76 -6.31 1.03
N GLY A 164 -2.20 -5.37 1.78
CA GLY A 164 -1.28 -5.71 2.85
C GLY A 164 -0.98 -4.52 3.75
N THR A 165 -0.30 -4.81 4.86
CA THR A 165 0.24 -3.78 5.75
C THR A 165 1.58 -3.31 5.20
N PHE A 166 1.61 -2.08 4.68
CA PHE A 166 2.82 -1.46 4.15
C PHE A 166 3.62 -0.67 5.21
N GLU A 167 3.28 -0.87 6.48
CA GLU A 167 3.95 -0.29 7.66
C GLU A 167 4.60 -1.38 8.50
N GLY A 168 5.67 -1.03 9.22
CA GLY A 168 6.34 -1.93 10.16
C GLY A 168 7.28 -2.94 9.50
N PRO A 169 7.70 -3.99 10.24
CA PRO A 169 8.78 -4.90 9.81
C PRO A 169 8.44 -5.74 8.57
N GLU A 170 7.15 -5.90 8.25
CA GLU A 170 6.68 -6.67 7.11
C GLU A 170 6.62 -5.84 5.82
N SER A 171 6.74 -4.51 5.89
CA SER A 171 6.54 -3.59 4.76
C SER A 171 7.47 -3.89 3.57
N VAL A 172 8.69 -4.36 3.85
CA VAL A 172 9.70 -4.67 2.82
C VAL A 172 9.21 -5.77 1.88
N TRP A 173 8.89 -6.94 2.42
CA TRP A 173 8.49 -8.08 1.60
C TRP A 173 7.05 -7.95 1.09
N VAL A 174 6.16 -7.30 1.85
CA VAL A 174 4.79 -6.98 1.40
C VAL A 174 4.86 -6.04 0.19
N GLY A 175 5.71 -5.02 0.25
CA GLY A 175 5.96 -4.10 -0.86
C GLY A 175 6.54 -4.78 -2.09
N GLU A 176 7.55 -5.63 -1.90
CA GLU A 176 8.18 -6.39 -2.99
C GLU A 176 7.17 -7.33 -3.68
N LEU A 177 6.33 -8.03 -2.93
CA LEU A 177 5.31 -8.92 -3.48
C LEU A 177 4.16 -8.18 -4.16
N ALA A 178 3.77 -7.01 -3.65
CA ALA A 178 2.68 -6.21 -4.19
C ALA A 178 3.09 -5.31 -5.37
N CYS A 179 4.39 -5.22 -5.68
CA CYS A 179 4.89 -4.36 -6.73
C CYS A 179 4.54 -4.88 -8.13
N ASP A 180 4.12 -3.99 -9.03
CA ASP A 180 3.86 -4.24 -10.45
C ASP A 180 2.98 -5.47 -10.74
N LEU A 181 2.00 -5.71 -9.87
CA LEU A 181 1.06 -6.81 -10.06
C LEU A 181 0.08 -6.53 -11.20
N ASP A 182 -0.30 -7.58 -11.92
CA ASP A 182 -1.32 -7.54 -12.97
C ASP A 182 -2.75 -7.48 -12.45
N CYS A 183 -2.92 -7.64 -11.13
CA CYS A 183 -4.18 -7.53 -10.43
C CYS A 183 -4.25 -6.24 -9.59
N PRO A 184 -5.45 -5.73 -9.28
CA PRO A 184 -5.58 -4.52 -8.48
C PRO A 184 -5.01 -4.70 -7.08
N THR A 185 -4.33 -3.65 -6.58
CA THR A 185 -3.80 -3.59 -5.22
C THR A 185 -4.56 -2.58 -4.36
N GLY A 186 -4.74 -2.90 -3.07
CA GLY A 186 -5.40 -2.03 -2.10
C GLY A 186 -4.54 -0.89 -1.56
N GLY A 187 -3.26 -0.88 -1.90
CA GLY A 187 -2.28 0.13 -1.50
C GLY A 187 -0.92 -0.13 -2.13
N SER A 188 0.03 0.76 -1.85
CA SER A 188 1.43 0.60 -2.25
C SER A 188 2.35 1.21 -1.20
N VAL A 189 3.57 0.70 -1.08
CA VAL A 189 4.58 1.27 -0.17
C VAL A 189 4.83 2.75 -0.47
N PRO A 190 5.03 3.18 -1.74
CA PRO A 190 5.20 4.60 -2.03
C PRO A 190 4.00 5.41 -1.57
N LEU A 191 2.77 5.03 -1.95
CA LEU A 191 1.60 5.83 -1.57
C LEU A 191 1.43 5.93 -0.05
N THR A 192 1.68 4.84 0.67
CA THR A 192 1.62 4.77 2.13
C THR A 192 2.62 5.75 2.77
N HIS A 193 3.88 5.70 2.35
CA HIS A 193 4.92 6.64 2.79
C HIS A 193 4.52 8.11 2.55
N TRP A 194 3.93 8.41 1.39
CA TRP A 194 3.55 9.78 1.06
C TRP A 194 2.38 10.29 1.91
N LEU A 195 1.42 9.42 2.22
CA LEU A 195 0.22 9.73 3.00
C LEU A 195 0.50 9.83 4.51
N GLU A 196 1.53 9.15 5.00
CA GLU A 196 1.91 9.19 6.42
C GLU A 196 2.72 10.42 6.80
N ASP A 197 3.55 10.94 5.88
CA ASP A 197 4.29 12.18 6.11
C ASP A 197 3.36 13.38 5.86
N PRO A 198 2.97 14.15 6.91
CA PRO A 198 2.04 15.26 6.75
C PRO A 198 2.63 16.41 5.93
N VAL A 199 3.96 16.57 5.92
CA VAL A 199 4.65 17.58 5.11
C VAL A 199 4.58 17.16 3.64
N VAL A 200 4.94 15.93 3.32
CA VAL A 200 4.88 15.39 1.95
C VAL A 200 3.44 15.37 1.43
N THR A 201 2.48 14.87 2.21
CA THR A 201 1.05 14.87 1.85
C THR A 201 0.57 16.28 1.52
N ARG A 202 0.77 17.24 2.43
CA ARG A 202 0.31 18.63 2.23
C ARG A 202 1.00 19.25 1.04
N TRP A 203 2.28 18.94 0.83
CA TRP A 203 3.04 19.42 -0.31
C TRP A 203 2.44 18.92 -1.63
N VAL A 204 2.15 17.62 -1.77
CA VAL A 204 1.46 17.09 -2.96
C VAL A 204 0.10 17.75 -3.16
N MET A 205 -0.68 17.89 -2.09
CA MET A 205 -2.01 18.48 -2.17
C MET A 205 -1.96 19.93 -2.67
N THR A 206 -1.03 20.75 -2.17
CA THR A 206 -0.95 22.18 -2.54
C THR A 206 -0.19 22.40 -3.84
N ALA A 207 0.98 21.77 -4.04
CA ALA A 207 1.84 21.99 -5.20
C ALA A 207 1.37 21.19 -6.42
N GLY A 208 0.89 19.96 -6.22
CA GLY A 208 0.44 19.08 -7.29
C GLY A 208 -1.04 19.29 -7.68
N ALA A 209 -1.93 19.43 -6.69
CA ALA A 209 -3.37 19.48 -6.91
C ALA A 209 -4.01 20.85 -6.65
N GLY A 210 -3.25 21.86 -6.21
CA GLY A 210 -3.77 23.20 -5.92
C GLY A 210 -4.78 23.25 -4.78
N LEU A 211 -4.80 22.23 -3.90
CA LEU A 211 -5.71 22.13 -2.78
C LEU A 211 -5.25 23.02 -1.62
N LEU A 212 -6.21 23.63 -0.94
CA LEU A 212 -5.93 24.39 0.28
C LEU A 212 -5.50 23.46 1.40
N VAL A 213 -4.32 23.72 1.96
CA VAL A 213 -3.79 23.01 3.13
C VAL A 213 -3.63 23.97 4.31
N PRO A 214 -3.68 23.49 5.57
CA PRO A 214 -3.40 24.33 6.73
C PRO A 214 -2.02 25.01 6.61
N PRO A 215 -1.88 26.29 7.03
CA PRO A 215 -0.59 26.95 7.08
C PRO A 215 0.43 26.10 7.83
N THR A 216 1.51 25.70 7.16
CA THR A 216 2.48 24.72 7.68
C THR A 216 3.89 25.29 7.62
N LEU A 217 4.55 25.35 8.78
CA LEU A 217 5.99 25.58 8.89
C LEU A 217 6.65 24.23 9.20
N ALA A 218 7.52 23.75 8.32
CA ALA A 218 8.21 22.47 8.48
C ALA A 218 9.73 22.69 8.53
N PHE A 219 10.38 22.08 9.50
CA PHE A 219 11.84 22.09 9.64
C PHE A 219 12.40 20.74 9.20
N VAL A 220 13.35 20.74 8.27
CA VAL A 220 13.97 19.51 7.73
C VAL A 220 15.43 19.48 8.14
N LEU A 221 15.86 18.35 8.70
CA LEU A 221 17.25 18.05 9.02
C LEU A 221 17.75 17.01 8.00
N GLY A 222 18.93 17.20 7.41
CA GLY A 222 19.43 16.31 6.36
C GLY A 222 19.00 16.68 4.94
N THR A 223 19.58 15.95 3.98
CA THR A 223 19.01 15.66 2.65
C THR A 223 17.77 14.74 2.73
N GLY A 224 17.11 14.68 3.90
CA GLY A 224 16.06 13.72 4.28
C GLY A 224 15.08 13.43 3.15
N GLY A 225 15.18 12.18 2.66
CA GLY A 225 14.56 11.69 1.44
C GLY A 225 13.05 11.89 1.38
N HIS A 226 12.58 12.02 0.15
CA HIS A 226 11.19 12.19 -0.31
C HIS A 226 10.68 13.59 -0.57
N LEU A 227 11.28 14.66 -0.03
CA LEU A 227 10.96 16.00 -0.51
C LEU A 227 11.79 16.33 -1.75
N PRO A 228 11.18 16.82 -2.86
CA PRO A 228 11.93 17.26 -4.03
C PRO A 228 13.02 18.25 -3.63
N MET A 229 14.20 18.12 -4.22
CA MET A 229 15.38 18.93 -3.86
C MET A 229 15.08 20.43 -3.98
N GLU A 230 14.30 20.81 -4.99
CA GLU A 230 13.71 22.13 -5.19
C GLU A 230 12.18 22.00 -5.30
N PRO A 231 11.43 22.14 -4.20
CA PRO A 231 9.98 22.08 -4.28
C PRO A 231 9.45 23.33 -5.00
N PRO A 232 8.62 23.20 -6.07
CA PRO A 232 7.80 24.30 -6.55
C PRO A 232 7.08 25.01 -5.40
N ALA A 233 6.92 26.33 -5.54
CA ALA A 233 6.30 27.16 -4.52
C ALA A 233 4.94 26.59 -4.11
N ALA A 234 4.86 26.12 -2.87
CA ALA A 234 3.69 25.50 -2.27
C ALA A 234 2.93 26.55 -1.44
N PRO A 235 1.81 27.11 -1.91
CA PRO A 235 1.08 28.13 -1.18
C PRO A 235 0.66 27.64 0.22
N GLY A 236 0.95 28.43 1.25
CA GLY A 236 0.63 28.08 2.64
C GLY A 236 1.64 27.14 3.31
N MET A 237 2.69 26.72 2.62
CA MET A 237 3.77 25.91 3.20
C MET A 237 5.10 26.68 3.19
N LYS A 238 5.81 26.63 4.31
CA LYS A 238 7.18 27.13 4.44
C LYS A 238 8.07 26.00 4.93
N LEU A 239 8.98 25.55 4.07
CA LEU A 239 10.02 24.60 4.40
C LEU A 239 11.28 25.34 4.85
N VAL A 240 11.86 24.94 5.97
CA VAL A 240 13.13 25.49 6.49
C VAL A 240 14.10 24.32 6.63
N ARG A 241 15.14 24.28 5.81
CA ARG A 241 16.21 23.29 5.98
C ARG A 241 17.16 23.81 7.05
N LEU A 242 17.36 23.02 8.10
CA LEU A 242 18.20 23.40 9.25
C LEU A 242 19.69 23.39 8.92
N GLU A 243 20.06 22.82 7.77
CA GLU A 243 21.41 22.81 7.22
C GLU A 243 21.74 24.06 6.41
N ASP A 244 20.71 24.85 6.06
CA ASP A 244 20.92 26.11 5.37
C ASP A 244 21.58 27.11 6.34
N PRO A 245 22.55 27.91 5.87
CA PRO A 245 23.22 28.92 6.71
C PRO A 245 22.26 30.02 7.21
N GLN A 246 21.02 30.05 6.70
CA GLN A 246 19.98 30.96 7.15
C GLN A 246 19.53 30.65 8.60
N GLY A 247 20.12 31.37 9.56
CA GLY A 247 19.72 31.31 10.98
C GLY A 247 20.87 31.08 11.96
N GLN A 248 22.07 30.74 11.48
CA GLN A 248 23.27 30.61 12.32
C GLN A 248 23.87 31.97 12.74
N GLU A 249 23.40 33.08 12.18
CA GLU A 249 23.95 34.43 12.38
C GLU A 249 23.57 35.08 13.73
N ARG A 250 22.85 34.38 14.61
CA ARG A 250 22.42 34.90 15.93
C ARG A 250 22.62 33.91 17.09
N LEU A 251 23.65 33.08 17.03
CA LEU A 251 24.05 32.30 18.20
C LEU A 251 24.69 33.25 19.23
N VAL A 252 23.92 33.47 20.30
CA VAL A 252 24.21 34.06 21.62
C VAL A 252 25.67 34.47 21.84
N GLU A 253 25.90 35.78 22.01
CA GLU A 253 27.13 36.27 22.66
C GLU A 253 27.13 35.71 24.09
N GLU A 254 28.11 34.86 24.41
CA GLU A 254 28.35 34.40 25.79
C GLU A 254 28.66 35.64 26.67
N GLU A 255 27.95 35.75 27.80
CA GLU A 255 28.16 36.75 28.85
C GLU A 255 29.46 36.53 29.64
#